data_AF-A0A1I3W5I2-F1
#
_entry.id   AF-A0A1I3W5I2-F1
#
_cell.length_a   1.000
_cell.length_b   1.000
_cell.length_c   1.000
_cell.angle_alpha   90.00
_cell.angle_beta   90.00
_cell.angle_gamma   90.00
#
_symmetry.space_group_name_H-M   'P 1'
#
loop_
_entity.id
_entity.type
_entity.pdbx_description
1 polymer ?
#
loop_
_entity_poly.entity_id
_entity_poly.type
_entity_poly.pdbx_seq_one_letter_code
_entity_poly.pdbx_strand_id
1 'polypeptide(L)'
;MDLEFLDRIVSSVEEGNILVSVIIVVVAIIFNYKKIADYLEERKRAKIVKISEALSCEHVDGLTKEHLKEELATEHFKIATGLRLEKEFREAIISLHKKTKGNLGFFHFKRALTHLEYKDSELKIKLTWFDQAGFLFNLVFGCVLALLGLLTLIVPAQIDEISIVQFFMFVGLGAFFFSIAVMMLVQTFPVRSAKFIKEEMQSLHNQ
;
A
#
# COMPACT_ATOMS: atom_id res chain seq x y z
N MET A 1 1.75 29.34 7.47
CA MET A 1 0.59 29.18 6.58
C MET A 1 -0.10 30.51 6.69
N ASP A 2 0.10 31.34 5.67
CA ASP A 2 -0.10 32.79 5.80
C ASP A 2 -1.58 33.12 5.60
N LEU A 3 -2.10 34.10 6.36
CA LEU A 3 -3.51 34.51 6.34
C LEU A 3 -3.98 34.89 4.92
N GLU A 4 -3.11 35.48 4.11
CA GLU A 4 -3.38 35.80 2.70
C GLU A 4 -3.71 34.56 1.84
N PHE A 5 -3.18 33.38 2.20
CA PHE A 5 -3.43 32.15 1.48
C PHE A 5 -4.84 31.61 1.76
N LEU A 6 -5.32 31.78 2.99
CA LEU A 6 -6.69 31.38 3.39
C LEU A 6 -7.71 32.31 2.73
N ASP A 7 -7.45 33.61 2.70
CA ASP A 7 -8.35 34.59 2.06
C ASP A 7 -8.51 34.33 0.56
N ARG A 8 -7.42 33.94 -0.13
CA ARG A 8 -7.49 33.57 -1.56
C ARG A 8 -8.26 32.28 -1.82
N ILE A 9 -8.23 31.32 -0.89
CA ILE A 9 -9.03 30.09 -0.99
C ILE A 9 -10.51 30.42 -0.78
N VAL A 10 -10.82 31.22 0.25
CA VAL A 10 -12.21 31.61 0.55
C VAL A 10 -12.80 32.43 -0.60
N SER A 11 -12.07 33.40 -1.15
CA SER A 11 -12.54 34.21 -2.28
C SER A 11 -12.76 33.38 -3.55
N SER A 12 -11.86 32.42 -3.84
CA SER A 12 -11.99 31.54 -5.01
C SER A 12 -13.16 30.56 -4.90
N VAL A 13 -13.54 30.17 -3.68
CA VAL A 13 -14.74 29.35 -3.40
C VAL A 13 -16.01 30.18 -3.52
N GLU A 14 -16.02 31.42 -3.03
CA GLU A 14 -17.17 32.34 -3.12
C GLU A 14 -17.47 32.75 -4.58
N GLU A 15 -16.45 32.89 -5.42
CA GLU A 15 -16.58 33.17 -6.85
C GLU A 15 -17.08 31.97 -7.68
N GLY A 16 -17.31 30.81 -7.05
CA GLY A 16 -17.76 29.58 -7.72
C GLY A 16 -16.66 28.90 -8.57
N ASN A 17 -15.42 29.39 -8.51
CA ASN A 17 -14.30 28.85 -9.27
C ASN A 17 -13.57 27.74 -8.48
N ILE A 18 -14.27 26.62 -8.33
CA ILE A 18 -13.79 25.42 -7.63
C ILE A 18 -12.44 24.93 -8.18
N LEU A 19 -12.18 25.15 -9.47
CA LEU A 19 -10.98 24.71 -10.17
C LEU A 19 -9.72 25.44 -9.65
N VAL A 20 -9.81 26.76 -9.43
CA VAL A 20 -8.72 27.56 -8.86
C VAL A 20 -8.45 27.15 -7.41
N SER A 21 -9.49 26.94 -6.61
CA SER A 21 -9.35 26.48 -5.21
C SER A 21 -8.65 25.12 -5.12
N VAL A 22 -9.01 24.16 -5.98
CA VAL A 22 -8.36 22.84 -6.04
C VAL A 22 -6.88 22.96 -6.42
N ILE A 23 -6.56 23.76 -7.44
CA ILE A 23 -5.17 23.99 -7.86
C ILE A 23 -4.34 24.58 -6.71
N ILE A 24 -4.87 25.59 -6.02
CA ILE A 24 -4.20 26.23 -4.89
C ILE A 24 -3.88 25.20 -3.78
N VAL A 25 -4.83 24.33 -3.44
CA VAL A 25 -4.63 23.26 -2.45
C VAL A 25 -3.57 22.26 -2.91
N VAL A 26 -3.63 21.79 -4.16
CA VAL A 26 -2.64 20.85 -4.71
C VAL A 26 -1.24 21.46 -4.68
N VAL A 27 -1.11 22.72 -5.11
CA VAL A 27 0.16 23.46 -5.10
C VAL A 27 0.70 23.58 -3.68
N ALA A 28 -0.13 23.94 -2.69
CA ALA A 28 0.30 24.00 -1.29
C ALA A 28 0.78 22.65 -0.74
N ILE A 29 0.12 21.54 -1.09
CA ILE A 29 0.56 20.20 -0.69
C ILE A 29 1.92 19.87 -1.30
N ILE A 30 2.14 20.19 -2.57
CA ILE A 30 3.43 19.96 -3.26
C ILE A 30 4.54 20.77 -2.60
N PHE A 31 4.34 22.07 -2.37
CA PHE A 31 5.34 22.93 -1.74
C PHE A 31 5.64 22.54 -0.29
N ASN A 32 4.67 21.98 0.43
CA ASN A 32 4.86 21.50 1.81
C ASN A 32 5.22 20.01 1.90
N TYR A 33 5.40 19.31 0.77
CA TYR A 33 5.65 17.87 0.75
C TYR A 33 6.83 17.47 1.63
N LYS A 34 7.93 18.23 1.57
CA LYS A 34 9.13 17.96 2.38
C LYS A 34 8.83 18.04 3.88
N LYS A 35 8.13 19.09 4.34
CA LYS A 35 7.73 19.22 5.76
C LYS A 35 6.82 18.08 6.20
N ILE A 36 5.89 17.65 5.34
CA ILE A 36 4.99 16.53 5.61
C ILE A 36 5.78 15.22 5.69
N ALA A 37 6.71 14.99 4.77
CA ALA A 37 7.58 13.81 4.76
C ALA A 37 8.46 13.75 6.01
N ASP A 38 9.12 14.86 6.37
CA ASP A 38 9.97 14.97 7.55
C ASP A 38 9.18 14.69 8.84
N TYR A 39 7.97 15.26 8.97
CA TYR A 39 7.09 15.01 10.12
C TYR A 39 6.66 13.54 10.22
N LEU A 40 6.38 12.89 9.09
CA LEU A 40 6.04 11.47 9.05
C LEU A 40 7.22 10.58 9.42
N GLU A 41 8.44 10.94 9.01
CA GLU A 41 9.65 10.23 9.42
C GLU A 41 9.94 10.41 10.91
N GLU A 42 9.83 11.63 11.42
CA GLU A 42 10.03 11.94 12.83
C GLU A 42 9.06 11.16 13.71
N ARG A 43 7.78 11.11 13.31
CA ARG A 43 6.77 10.30 14.03
C ARG A 43 7.09 8.81 14.03
N LYS A 44 7.65 8.27 12.94
CA LYS A 44 8.09 6.86 12.87
C LYS A 44 9.28 6.61 13.80
N ARG A 45 10.24 7.53 13.86
CA ARG A 45 11.45 7.43 14.70
C ARG A 45 11.16 7.66 16.18
N ALA A 46 10.20 8.53 16.52
CA ALA A 46 9.86 8.86 17.90
C ALA A 46 9.50 7.62 18.74
N LYS A 47 8.84 6.62 18.15
CA LYS A 47 8.53 5.37 18.85
C LYS A 47 9.78 4.57 19.20
N ILE A 48 10.73 4.48 18.26
CA ILE A 48 12.02 3.79 18.48
C ILE A 48 12.83 4.50 19.57
N VAL A 49 12.90 5.84 19.52
CA VAL A 49 13.59 6.65 20.53
C VAL A 49 13.00 6.41 21.91
N LYS A 50 11.68 6.49 22.07
CA LYS A 50 11.00 6.26 23.36
C LYS A 50 11.24 4.86 23.92
N ILE A 51 11.22 3.82 23.07
CA ILE A 51 11.48 2.44 23.50
C ILE A 51 12.95 2.29 23.90
N SER A 52 13.89 2.87 23.15
CA SER A 52 15.32 2.85 23.45
C SER A 52 15.64 3.58 24.76
N GLU A 53 15.01 4.72 25.01
CA GLU A 53 15.11 5.47 26.27
C GLU A 53 14.56 4.65 27.44
N ALA A 54 13.38 4.04 27.27
CA ALA A 54 12.79 3.18 28.29
C ALA A 54 13.69 1.97 28.63
N LEU A 55 14.32 1.34 27.63
CA LEU A 55 15.27 0.25 27.83
C LEU A 55 16.57 0.66 28.55
N SER A 56 16.89 1.96 28.51
CA SER A 56 18.07 2.54 29.18
C SER A 56 17.78 2.92 30.63
N CYS A 57 16.51 2.91 31.06
CA CYS A 57 16.12 3.19 32.42
C CYS A 57 16.38 1.97 33.32
N GLU A 58 17.02 2.18 34.47
CA GLU A 58 17.34 1.12 35.44
C GLU A 58 16.10 0.50 36.10
N HIS A 59 14.99 1.25 36.13
CA HIS A 59 13.71 0.82 36.71
C HIS A 59 12.90 -0.11 35.78
N VAL A 60 13.39 -0.35 34.56
CA VAL A 60 12.75 -1.25 33.59
C VAL A 60 13.51 -2.56 33.59
N ASP A 61 12.97 -3.53 34.32
CA ASP A 61 13.56 -4.86 34.50
C ASP A 61 12.58 -5.99 34.15
N GLY A 62 13.06 -7.23 34.32
CA GLY A 62 12.29 -8.45 34.11
C GLY A 62 11.57 -8.52 32.75
N LEU A 63 10.32 -8.97 32.80
CA LEU A 63 9.46 -9.20 31.62
C LEU A 63 9.21 -7.93 30.82
N THR A 64 9.16 -6.75 31.47
CA THR A 64 8.93 -5.48 30.78
C THR A 64 10.11 -5.12 29.87
N LYS A 65 11.34 -5.36 30.34
CA LYS A 65 12.54 -5.13 29.54
C LYS A 65 12.61 -6.07 28.34
N GLU A 66 12.25 -7.34 28.53
CA GLU A 66 12.20 -8.31 27.43
C GLU A 66 11.14 -7.94 26.38
N HIS A 67 9.94 -7.56 26.82
CA HIS A 67 8.88 -7.11 25.93
C HIS A 67 9.30 -5.87 25.11
N LEU A 68 9.95 -4.88 25.73
CA LEU A 68 10.42 -3.69 25.03
C LEU A 68 11.53 -4.01 24.01
N LYS A 69 12.42 -4.97 24.28
CA LYS A 69 13.41 -5.44 23.31
C LYS A 69 12.74 -6.06 22.08
N GLU A 70 11.73 -6.89 22.29
CA GLU A 70 10.97 -7.52 21.19
C GLU A 70 10.16 -6.50 20.39
N GLU A 71 9.52 -5.52 21.06
CA GLU A 71 8.82 -4.43 20.39
C GLU A 71 9.79 -3.54 19.59
N LEU A 72 10.99 -3.27 20.11
CA LEU A 72 12.03 -2.54 19.40
C LEU A 72 12.46 -3.28 18.12
N ALA A 73 12.74 -4.58 18.23
CA ALA A 73 13.08 -5.42 17.09
C ALA A 73 11.94 -5.46 16.06
N THR A 74 10.69 -5.44 16.52
CA THR A 74 9.50 -5.42 15.67
C THR A 74 9.38 -4.11 14.90
N GLU A 75 9.62 -2.96 15.53
CA GLU A 75 9.59 -1.67 14.85
C GLU A 75 10.75 -1.53 13.84
N HIS A 76 11.96 -1.99 14.17
CA HIS A 76 13.07 -2.02 13.20
C HIS A 76 12.75 -2.90 11.99
N PHE A 77 12.21 -4.10 12.23
CA PHE A 77 11.80 -5.00 11.15
C PHE A 77 10.70 -4.37 10.29
N LYS A 78 9.72 -3.70 10.91
CA LYS A 78 8.63 -3.00 10.21
C LYS A 78 9.14 -1.84 9.37
N ILE A 79 10.12 -1.07 9.84
CA ILE A 79 10.72 0.01 9.04
C ILE A 79 11.46 -0.57 7.82
N ALA A 80 12.21 -1.65 8.02
CA ALA A 80 12.99 -2.26 6.94
C ALA A 80 12.13 -2.99 5.89
N THR A 81 11.05 -3.66 6.32
CA THR A 81 10.28 -4.58 5.45
C THR A 81 8.83 -4.17 5.21
N GLY A 82 8.31 -3.26 6.02
CA GLY A 82 6.89 -2.89 6.04
C GLY A 82 5.98 -3.89 6.74
N LEU A 83 6.53 -4.91 7.43
CA LEU A 83 5.79 -5.96 8.12
C LEU A 83 5.90 -5.79 9.64
N ARG A 84 4.76 -5.78 10.33
CA ARG A 84 4.70 -5.87 11.81
C ARG A 84 4.24 -7.28 12.16
N LEU A 85 5.15 -8.09 12.67
CA LEU A 85 4.92 -9.50 12.97
C LEU A 85 5.48 -9.84 14.33
N GLU A 86 4.89 -10.84 14.97
CA GLU A 86 5.42 -11.44 16.18
C GLU A 86 6.75 -12.13 15.91
N LYS A 87 7.55 -12.34 16.97
CA LYS A 87 8.91 -12.85 16.89
C LYS A 87 9.02 -14.12 16.03
N GLU A 88 8.21 -15.12 16.35
CA GLU A 88 8.28 -16.44 15.72
C GLU A 88 7.95 -16.37 14.23
N PHE A 89 6.91 -15.60 13.89
CA PHE A 89 6.49 -15.39 12.50
C PHE A 89 7.57 -14.57 11.73
N ARG A 90 8.14 -13.55 12.35
CA ARG A 90 9.25 -12.77 11.78
C ARG A 90 10.46 -13.67 11.50
N GLU A 91 10.84 -14.52 12.44
CA GLU A 91 11.96 -15.46 12.29
C GLU A 91 11.70 -16.48 11.18
N ALA A 92 10.48 -17.01 11.09
CA ALA A 92 10.07 -17.92 10.02
C ALA A 92 10.22 -17.28 8.63
N ILE A 93 9.75 -16.05 8.44
CA ILE A 93 9.89 -15.32 7.17
C ILE A 93 11.36 -15.03 6.85
N ILE A 94 12.15 -14.58 7.83
CA ILE A 94 13.59 -14.33 7.63
C ILE A 94 14.29 -15.62 7.21
N SER A 95 13.95 -16.75 7.85
CA SER A 95 14.52 -18.06 7.51
C SER A 95 14.19 -18.46 6.07
N LEU A 96 12.94 -18.26 5.64
CA LEU A 96 12.49 -18.61 4.29
C LEU A 96 13.13 -17.70 3.24
N HIS A 97 13.23 -16.39 3.52
CA HIS A 97 13.94 -15.45 2.66
C HIS A 97 15.41 -15.85 2.46
N LYS A 98 16.09 -16.31 3.52
CA LYS A 98 17.47 -16.79 3.45
C LYS A 98 17.59 -18.11 2.68
N LYS A 99 16.70 -19.08 2.92
CA LYS A 99 16.69 -20.38 2.22
C LYS A 99 16.51 -20.22 0.71
N THR A 100 15.70 -19.24 0.30
CA THR A 100 15.44 -18.92 -1.10
C THR A 100 16.51 -18.01 -1.73
N LYS A 101 17.62 -17.75 -1.02
CA LYS A 101 18.71 -16.86 -1.46
C LYS A 101 18.22 -15.48 -1.93
N GLY A 102 17.13 -15.00 -1.34
CA GLY A 102 16.53 -13.71 -1.68
C GLY A 102 15.55 -13.71 -2.85
N ASN A 103 15.25 -14.86 -3.47
CA ASN A 103 14.23 -14.98 -4.52
C ASN A 103 12.85 -14.49 -4.04
N LEU A 104 12.51 -14.80 -2.79
CA LEU A 104 11.32 -14.23 -2.13
C LEU A 104 11.64 -12.93 -1.41
N GLY A 105 11.48 -11.79 -2.08
CA GLY A 105 11.57 -10.48 -1.43
C GLY A 105 10.49 -10.27 -0.34
N PHE A 106 10.80 -9.48 0.69
CA PHE A 106 9.86 -9.17 1.79
C PHE A 106 8.53 -8.55 1.33
N PHE A 107 8.49 -7.91 0.16
CA PHE A 107 7.27 -7.36 -0.40
C PHE A 107 6.23 -8.45 -0.78
N HIS A 108 6.67 -9.66 -1.15
CA HIS A 108 5.75 -10.77 -1.41
C HIS A 108 5.05 -11.20 -0.12
N PHE A 109 5.80 -11.32 0.96
CA PHE A 109 5.25 -11.60 2.29
C PHE A 109 4.29 -10.50 2.75
N LYS A 110 4.66 -9.23 2.52
CA LYS A 110 3.77 -8.09 2.81
C LYS A 110 2.45 -8.16 2.05
N ARG A 111 2.49 -8.48 0.75
CA ARG A 111 1.29 -8.61 -0.08
C ARG A 111 0.45 -9.83 0.31
N ALA A 112 1.10 -10.94 0.65
CA ALA A 112 0.44 -12.20 0.97
C ALA A 112 0.03 -12.32 2.45
N LEU A 113 0.23 -11.30 3.28
CA LEU A 113 0.10 -11.39 4.73
C LEU A 113 -1.26 -11.95 5.18
N THR A 114 -2.35 -11.60 4.49
CA THR A 114 -3.72 -12.09 4.77
C THR A 114 -3.92 -13.58 4.51
N HIS A 115 -3.01 -14.22 3.77
CA HIS A 115 -3.04 -15.64 3.42
C HIS A 115 -1.94 -16.45 4.12
N LEU A 116 -1.06 -15.77 4.88
CA LEU A 116 0.01 -16.40 5.64
C LEU A 116 -0.46 -16.65 7.07
N GLU A 117 -0.37 -17.90 7.51
CA GLU A 117 -0.60 -18.30 8.90
C GLU A 117 0.67 -18.92 9.47
N TYR A 118 1.02 -18.59 10.71
CA TYR A 118 2.05 -19.29 11.45
C TYR A 118 1.38 -20.20 12.47
N LYS A 119 1.44 -21.52 12.25
CA LYS A 119 0.82 -22.55 13.10
C LYS A 119 1.71 -23.77 13.18
N ASP A 120 1.75 -24.41 14.34
CA ASP A 120 2.54 -25.61 14.59
C ASP A 120 4.05 -25.40 14.36
N SER A 121 4.56 -24.20 14.66
CA SER A 121 5.94 -23.78 14.37
C SER A 121 6.31 -23.74 12.88
N GLU A 122 5.31 -23.76 11.99
CA GLU A 122 5.49 -23.74 10.55
C GLU A 122 4.72 -22.59 9.90
N LEU A 123 5.31 -22.02 8.84
CA LEU A 123 4.65 -21.07 7.98
C LEU A 123 3.74 -21.83 7.00
N LYS A 124 2.43 -21.57 7.04
CA LYS A 124 1.42 -22.19 6.18
C LYS A 124 0.73 -21.13 5.32
N ILE A 125 0.40 -21.49 4.08
CA ILE A 125 -0.33 -20.62 3.16
C ILE A 125 -1.74 -21.17 2.98
N LYS A 126 -2.73 -20.37 3.37
CA LYS A 126 -4.14 -20.71 3.23
C LYS A 126 -4.75 -19.94 2.08
N LEU A 127 -4.95 -20.65 0.97
CA LEU A 127 -5.66 -20.16 -0.20
C LEU A 127 -6.97 -20.94 -0.33
N THR A 128 -8.09 -20.24 -0.20
CA THR A 128 -9.43 -20.82 -0.40
C THR A 128 -9.78 -20.82 -1.89
N TRP A 129 -10.80 -21.60 -2.26
CA TRP A 129 -11.32 -21.57 -3.62
C TRP A 129 -11.93 -20.21 -3.98
N PHE A 130 -12.53 -19.52 -3.01
CA PHE A 130 -13.04 -18.15 -3.17
C PHE A 130 -11.93 -17.17 -3.51
N ASP A 131 -10.73 -17.30 -2.92
CA ASP A 131 -9.57 -16.45 -3.26
C ASP A 131 -9.15 -16.63 -4.72
N GLN A 132 -9.22 -17.86 -5.23
CA GLN A 132 -8.87 -18.17 -6.62
C GLN A 132 -9.93 -17.65 -7.60
N ALA A 133 -11.21 -17.81 -7.26
CA ALA A 133 -12.31 -17.27 -8.05
C ALA A 133 -12.26 -15.73 -8.07
N GLY A 134 -12.04 -15.09 -6.93
CA GLY A 134 -11.87 -13.64 -6.80
C GLY A 134 -10.65 -13.13 -7.58
N PHE A 135 -9.53 -13.86 -7.55
CA PHE A 135 -8.36 -13.54 -8.36
C PHE A 135 -8.70 -13.55 -9.86
N LEU A 136 -9.35 -14.60 -10.36
CA LEU A 136 -9.69 -14.71 -11.78
C LEU A 136 -10.72 -13.64 -12.18
N PHE A 137 -11.74 -13.41 -11.35
CA PHE A 137 -12.73 -12.37 -11.56
C PHE A 137 -12.08 -10.99 -11.66
N ASN A 138 -11.29 -10.61 -10.66
CA ASN A 138 -10.61 -9.31 -10.63
C ASN A 138 -9.64 -9.12 -11.80
N LEU A 139 -8.95 -10.18 -12.22
CA LEU A 139 -8.04 -10.15 -13.36
C LEU A 139 -8.80 -9.94 -14.67
N VAL A 140 -9.82 -10.75 -14.95
CA VAL A 140 -10.58 -10.69 -16.21
C VAL A 140 -11.37 -9.39 -16.31
N PHE A 141 -12.18 -9.07 -15.31
CA PHE A 141 -13.00 -7.85 -15.33
C PHE A 141 -12.15 -6.59 -15.22
N GLY A 142 -11.03 -6.63 -14.48
CA GLY A 142 -10.06 -5.53 -14.47
C GLY A 142 -9.48 -5.25 -15.86
N CYS A 143 -9.05 -6.29 -16.58
CA CYS A 143 -8.57 -6.12 -17.96
C CYS A 143 -9.65 -5.61 -18.92
N VAL A 144 -10.88 -6.13 -18.83
CA VAL A 144 -12.01 -5.67 -19.64
C VAL A 144 -12.34 -4.20 -19.37
N LEU A 145 -12.43 -3.80 -18.09
CA LEU A 145 -12.68 -2.41 -17.71
C LEU A 145 -11.53 -1.48 -18.11
N ALA A 146 -10.28 -1.92 -18.03
CA ALA A 146 -9.14 -1.14 -18.51
C ALA A 146 -9.26 -0.87 -20.01
N LEU A 147 -9.59 -1.91 -20.79
CA LEU A 147 -9.81 -1.78 -22.23
C LEU A 147 -10.98 -0.85 -22.54
N LEU A 148 -12.13 -1.02 -21.87
CA LEU A 148 -13.30 -0.15 -22.04
C LEU A 148 -12.99 1.30 -21.66
N GLY A 149 -12.26 1.53 -20.57
CA GLY A 149 -11.79 2.85 -20.17
C GLY A 149 -10.93 3.50 -21.25
N LEU A 150 -9.93 2.78 -21.77
CA LEU A 150 -9.08 3.27 -22.86
C LEU A 150 -9.85 3.54 -24.14
N LEU A 151 -10.77 2.66 -24.53
CA LEU A 151 -11.61 2.86 -25.71
C LEU A 151 -12.50 4.11 -25.55
N THR A 152 -13.09 4.29 -24.37
CA THR A 152 -13.94 5.46 -24.06
C THR A 152 -13.16 6.77 -24.15
N LEU A 153 -11.87 6.77 -23.78
CA LEU A 153 -10.99 7.94 -23.91
C LEU A 153 -10.66 8.29 -25.38
N ILE A 154 -10.77 7.34 -26.31
CA ILE A 154 -10.47 7.56 -27.73
C ILE A 154 -11.70 8.07 -28.50
N VAL A 155 -12.92 7.72 -28.05
CA VAL A 155 -14.19 8.08 -28.72
C VAL A 155 -14.31 9.58 -29.05
N PRO A 156 -13.97 10.53 -28.15
CA PRO A 156 -14.07 11.96 -28.46
C PRO A 156 -13.24 12.43 -29.66
N ALA A 157 -12.15 11.73 -29.98
CA ALA A 157 -11.28 12.08 -31.11
C ALA A 157 -11.85 11.61 -32.47
N GLN A 158 -12.93 10.80 -32.46
CA GLN A 158 -13.56 10.26 -33.67
C GLN A 158 -14.87 10.97 -34.03
N ILE A 159 -15.30 11.96 -33.24
CA ILE A 159 -16.54 12.69 -33.43
C ILE A 159 -16.17 14.12 -33.87
N ASP A 160 -16.57 14.51 -35.07
CA ASP A 160 -16.20 15.81 -35.68
C ASP A 160 -16.78 17.01 -34.92
N GLU A 161 -18.00 16.87 -34.38
CA GLU A 161 -18.66 17.91 -33.58
C GLU A 161 -19.01 17.38 -32.20
N ILE A 162 -18.13 17.66 -31.23
CA ILE A 162 -18.36 17.30 -29.82
C ILE A 162 -18.57 18.56 -28.98
N SER A 163 -19.64 18.57 -28.17
CA SER A 163 -19.83 19.61 -27.16
C SER A 163 -18.77 19.48 -26.07
N ILE A 164 -18.33 20.60 -25.50
CA ILE A 164 -17.37 20.60 -24.38
C ILE A 164 -17.86 19.75 -23.20
N VAL A 165 -19.16 19.72 -22.94
CA VAL A 165 -19.76 18.90 -21.89
C VAL A 165 -19.62 17.41 -22.20
N GLN A 166 -19.85 17.01 -23.46
CA GLN A 166 -19.71 15.62 -23.91
C GLN A 166 -18.26 15.16 -23.84
N PHE A 167 -17.32 16.02 -24.24
CA PHE A 167 -15.88 15.74 -24.11
C PHE A 167 -15.52 15.39 -22.66
N PHE A 168 -15.91 16.24 -21.70
CA PHE A 168 -15.65 15.99 -20.28
C PHE A 168 -16.36 14.75 -19.74
N MET A 169 -17.58 14.44 -20.22
CA MET A 169 -18.28 13.21 -19.83
C MET A 169 -17.52 11.95 -20.27
N PHE A 170 -17.03 11.89 -21.52
CA PHE A 170 -16.26 10.75 -22.00
C PHE A 170 -14.92 10.61 -21.28
N VAL A 171 -14.21 11.73 -21.07
CA VAL A 171 -12.94 11.71 -20.32
C VAL A 171 -13.17 11.25 -18.88
N GLY A 172 -14.19 11.79 -18.21
CA GLY A 172 -14.54 11.41 -16.83
C GLY A 172 -14.93 9.93 -16.72
N LEU A 173 -15.78 9.44 -17.63
CA LEU A 173 -16.21 8.04 -17.65
C LEU A 173 -15.05 7.07 -17.95
N GLY A 174 -14.20 7.42 -18.92
CA GLY A 174 -13.01 6.64 -19.26
C GLY A 174 -12.01 6.56 -18.09
N ALA A 175 -11.75 7.70 -17.44
CA ALA A 175 -10.90 7.76 -16.25
C ALA A 175 -11.50 6.96 -15.07
N PHE A 176 -12.82 7.00 -14.90
CA PHE A 176 -13.53 6.21 -13.88
C PHE A 176 -13.37 4.71 -14.11
N PHE A 177 -13.65 4.22 -15.32
CA PHE A 177 -13.46 2.80 -15.65
C PHE A 177 -12.01 2.35 -15.50
N PHE A 178 -11.06 3.17 -15.95
CA PHE A 178 -9.64 2.88 -15.79
C PHE A 178 -9.23 2.81 -14.31
N SER A 179 -9.75 3.71 -13.47
CA SER A 179 -9.47 3.72 -12.03
C SER A 179 -10.00 2.46 -11.34
N ILE A 180 -11.24 2.05 -11.65
CA ILE A 180 -11.80 0.79 -11.14
C ILE A 180 -10.98 -0.41 -11.62
N ALA A 181 -10.58 -0.42 -12.89
CA ALA A 181 -9.76 -1.47 -13.45
C ALA A 181 -8.44 -1.64 -12.70
N VAL A 182 -7.71 -0.54 -12.47
CA VAL A 182 -6.47 -0.53 -11.68
C VAL A 182 -6.73 -1.06 -10.26
N MET A 183 -7.79 -0.61 -9.61
CA MET A 183 -8.16 -1.09 -8.27
C MET A 183 -8.41 -2.61 -8.25
N MET A 184 -9.15 -3.15 -9.22
CA MET A 184 -9.39 -4.60 -9.33
C MET A 184 -8.09 -5.38 -9.58
N LEU A 185 -7.24 -4.89 -10.49
CA LEU A 185 -5.96 -5.56 -10.78
C LEU A 185 -5.02 -5.56 -9.57
N VAL A 186 -4.96 -4.47 -8.78
CA VAL A 186 -4.17 -4.40 -7.55
C VAL A 186 -4.64 -5.43 -6.51
N GLN A 187 -5.95 -5.69 -6.43
CA GLN A 187 -6.49 -6.73 -5.53
C GLN A 187 -6.04 -8.15 -5.89
N THR A 188 -5.45 -8.39 -7.07
CA THR A 188 -4.92 -9.71 -7.46
C THR A 188 -3.53 -10.00 -6.84
N PHE A 189 -2.81 -8.96 -6.40
CA PHE A 189 -1.43 -9.09 -5.92
C PHE A 189 -1.25 -9.96 -4.65
N PRO A 190 -2.15 -9.92 -3.65
CA PRO A 190 -2.06 -10.80 -2.48
C PRO A 190 -2.08 -12.29 -2.85
N VAL A 191 -3.04 -12.71 -3.66
CA VAL A 191 -3.20 -14.11 -4.09
C VAL A 191 -2.01 -14.55 -4.95
N ARG A 192 -1.55 -13.71 -5.88
CA ARG A 192 -0.37 -14.01 -6.71
C ARG A 192 0.89 -14.18 -5.86
N SER A 193 1.10 -13.30 -4.88
CA SER A 193 2.26 -13.38 -3.99
C SER A 193 2.18 -14.61 -3.09
N ALA A 194 0.99 -14.96 -2.59
CA ALA A 194 0.78 -16.17 -1.81
C ALA A 194 1.07 -17.45 -2.61
N LYS A 195 0.64 -17.51 -3.87
CA LYS A 195 0.97 -18.63 -4.78
C LYS A 195 2.48 -18.75 -4.99
N PHE A 196 3.15 -17.64 -5.25
CA PHE A 196 4.60 -17.63 -5.47
C PHE A 196 5.38 -18.11 -4.23
N ILE A 197 5.02 -17.66 -3.03
CA ILE A 197 5.64 -18.16 -1.79
C ILE A 197 5.38 -19.67 -1.64
N LYS A 198 4.17 -20.14 -1.97
CA LYS A 198 3.81 -21.57 -1.86
C LYS A 198 4.63 -22.44 -2.81
N GLU A 199 4.79 -22.03 -4.06
CA GLU A 199 5.60 -22.72 -5.07
C GLU A 199 7.06 -22.82 -4.61
N GLU A 200 7.61 -21.73 -4.10
CA GLU A 200 8.99 -21.72 -3.62
C GLU A 200 9.17 -22.59 -2.37
N MET A 201 8.21 -22.58 -1.43
CA MET A 201 8.23 -23.48 -0.27
C MET A 201 8.18 -24.96 -0.68
N GLN A 202 7.41 -25.30 -1.71
CA GLN A 202 7.35 -26.66 -2.26
C GLN A 202 8.67 -27.04 -2.94
N SER A 203 9.30 -26.11 -3.67
CA SER A 203 10.59 -26.36 -4.32
C SER A 203 11.70 -26.70 -3.31
N LEU A 204 11.68 -26.07 -2.14
CA LEU A 204 12.64 -26.33 -1.06
C LEU A 204 12.40 -27.67 -0.35
N HIS A 205 11.18 -28.21 -0.36
CA HIS A 205 10.88 -29.52 0.24
C HIS A 205 11.28 -30.69 -0.68
N ASN A 206 11.37 -30.44 -1.99
CA ASN A 206 11.74 -31.44 -2.98
C ASN A 206 13.25 -31.51 -3.26
N GLN A 207 14.07 -30.74 -2.53
CA GLN A 207 15.54 -30.76 -2.54
C GLN A 207 16.09 -31.51 -1.34
#